data_AF-A0A662CQH9-F1
#
_entry.id   AF-A0A662CQH9-F1
#
_cell.length_a   1.000
_cell.length_b   1.000
_cell.length_c   1.000
_cell.angle_alpha   90.00
_cell.angle_beta   90.00
_cell.angle_gamma   90.00
#
_symmetry.space_group_name_H-M   'P 1'
#
loop_
_entity.id
_entity.type
_entity.pdbx_description
1 polymer ?
#
loop_
_entity_poly.entity_id
_entity_poly.type
_entity_poly.pdbx_seq_one_letter_code
_entity_poly.pdbx_strand_id
1 'polypeptide(L)'
;REGAFDIYAKEDQVEIVGYANCGGCPGGNIEYVPEEMKKNGAEVIHLATGLVVGYPPCPYIKHFQDLIRVKYNLKVVVGTHPIPQKYFAIHSTLGTWESRELSDYIKPTLSSEKLRLLYD
;
A
#
# COMPACT_ATOMS: atom_id res chain seq x y z
N ARG A 1 8.93 -9.19 9.93
CA ARG A 1 8.01 -8.47 9.02
C ARG A 1 8.39 -7.01 9.06
N GLU A 2 8.27 -6.32 7.94
CA GLU A 2 8.84 -4.99 7.71
C GLU A 2 7.89 -4.17 6.84
N GLY A 3 8.01 -2.85 6.88
CA GLY A 3 7.07 -1.95 6.20
C GLY A 3 5.66 -2.17 6.74
N ALA A 4 4.66 -2.12 5.87
CA ALA A 4 3.26 -2.19 6.28
C ALA A 4 2.84 -3.57 6.81
N PHE A 5 3.70 -4.60 6.69
CA PHE A 5 3.49 -5.91 7.30
C PHE A 5 3.96 -5.97 8.76
N ASP A 6 4.56 -4.92 9.32
CA ASP A 6 4.97 -4.85 10.73
C ASP A 6 3.78 -4.89 11.71
N ILE A 7 2.57 -4.58 11.22
CA ILE A 7 1.31 -4.64 11.98
C ILE A 7 0.93 -6.05 12.44
N TYR A 8 1.50 -7.08 11.83
CA TYR A 8 1.21 -8.48 12.13
C TYR A 8 2.27 -9.06 13.06
N ALA A 9 1.85 -9.62 14.20
CA ALA A 9 2.73 -10.20 15.21
C ALA A 9 3.46 -11.45 14.68
N LYS A 10 4.69 -11.74 15.13
CA LYS A 10 5.52 -12.79 14.53
C LYS A 10 4.87 -14.18 14.56
N GLU A 11 4.01 -14.41 15.55
CA GLU A 11 3.21 -15.60 15.79
C GLU A 11 1.97 -15.72 14.89
N ASP A 12 1.51 -14.63 14.27
CA ASP A 12 0.37 -14.67 13.35
C ASP A 12 0.72 -15.53 12.14
N GLN A 13 -0.20 -16.40 11.71
CA GLN A 13 -0.08 -17.10 10.44
C GLN A 13 -0.59 -16.21 9.32
N VAL A 14 0.32 -15.54 8.62
CA VAL A 14 -0.01 -14.64 7.49
C VAL A 14 0.45 -15.29 6.20
N GLU A 15 -0.46 -15.45 5.26
CA GLU A 15 -0.22 -15.99 3.92
C GLU A 15 -0.59 -14.96 2.85
N ILE A 16 0.22 -14.88 1.79
CA ILE A 16 -0.11 -14.09 0.61
C ILE A 16 -0.87 -14.99 -0.36
N VAL A 17 -2.19 -14.84 -0.40
CA VAL A 17 -3.09 -15.67 -1.23
C VAL A 17 -3.28 -15.14 -2.65
N GLY A 18 -2.73 -13.95 -2.97
CA GLY A 18 -2.80 -13.40 -4.33
C GLY A 18 -2.13 -12.05 -4.47
N TYR A 19 -1.82 -11.67 -5.71
CA TYR A 19 -1.39 -10.33 -6.08
C TYR A 19 -2.00 -9.97 -7.44
N ALA A 20 -2.33 -8.69 -7.62
CA ALA A 20 -2.87 -8.18 -8.86
C ALA A 20 -2.54 -6.69 -9.01
N ASN A 21 -2.52 -6.21 -10.25
CA ASN A 21 -2.42 -4.78 -10.53
C ASN A 21 -3.81 -4.12 -10.48
N CYS A 22 -3.87 -2.81 -10.21
CA CYS A 22 -5.12 -2.04 -10.18
C CYS A 22 -5.74 -1.80 -11.57
N GLY A 23 -5.08 -2.20 -12.66
CA GLY A 23 -5.53 -1.96 -14.03
C GLY A 23 -5.12 -0.60 -14.62
N GLY A 24 -4.18 0.12 -13.99
CA GLY A 24 -3.81 1.48 -14.40
C GLY A 24 -4.93 2.49 -14.13
N CYS A 25 -4.75 3.77 -14.45
CA CYS A 25 -5.81 4.78 -14.29
C CYS A 25 -6.96 4.49 -15.27
N PRO A 26 -8.23 4.35 -14.83
CA PRO A 26 -8.82 4.82 -13.56
C PRO A 26 -8.95 3.78 -12.43
N GLY A 27 -8.33 2.62 -12.55
CA GLY A 27 -8.38 1.53 -11.57
C GLY A 27 -9.27 0.38 -12.03
N GLY A 28 -9.22 0.00 -13.31
CA GLY A 28 -10.16 -0.93 -13.93
C GLY A 28 -10.30 -2.29 -13.22
N ASN A 29 -9.27 -2.71 -12.48
CA ASN A 29 -9.28 -3.97 -11.75
C ASN A 29 -9.72 -3.83 -10.28
N ILE A 30 -9.75 -2.60 -9.72
CA ILE A 30 -10.12 -2.36 -8.32
C ILE A 30 -11.55 -2.79 -8.03
N GLU A 31 -12.42 -2.83 -9.05
CA GLU A 31 -13.75 -3.36 -8.88
C GLU A 31 -13.73 -4.88 -8.69
N TYR A 32 -13.32 -5.68 -9.69
CA TYR A 32 -13.52 -7.13 -9.62
C TYR A 32 -12.45 -7.87 -8.79
N VAL A 33 -11.21 -7.39 -8.73
CA VAL A 33 -10.10 -8.11 -8.08
C VAL A 33 -10.33 -8.34 -6.59
N PRO A 34 -10.72 -7.32 -5.79
CA PRO A 34 -10.97 -7.54 -4.36
C PRO A 34 -12.13 -8.49 -4.11
N GLU A 35 -13.13 -8.53 -5.01
CA GLU A 35 -14.24 -9.48 -4.95
C GLU A 35 -13.73 -10.92 -5.14
N GLU A 36 -12.91 -11.17 -6.16
CA GLU A 36 -12.32 -12.48 -6.40
C GLU A 36 -11.35 -12.89 -5.29
N MET A 37 -10.53 -11.97 -4.79
CA MET A 37 -9.66 -12.23 -3.64
C MET A 37 -10.47 -12.64 -2.41
N LYS A 38 -11.60 -11.96 -2.14
CA LYS A 38 -12.51 -12.33 -1.04
C LYS A 38 -13.10 -13.73 -1.22
N LYS A 39 -13.56 -14.07 -2.43
CA LYS A 39 -14.08 -15.42 -2.74
C LYS A 39 -13.04 -16.52 -2.49
N ASN A 40 -11.76 -16.19 -2.62
CA ASN A 40 -10.63 -17.07 -2.36
C ASN A 40 -10.06 -16.97 -0.93
N GLY A 41 -10.79 -16.33 0.00
CA GLY A 41 -10.45 -16.32 1.42
C GLY A 41 -9.54 -15.17 1.88
N ALA A 42 -9.30 -14.15 1.05
CA ALA A 42 -8.54 -12.97 1.49
C ALA A 42 -9.31 -12.17 2.56
N GLU A 43 -8.64 -11.87 3.67
CA GLU A 43 -9.20 -11.10 4.80
C GLU A 43 -8.75 -9.63 4.81
N VAL A 44 -7.58 -9.35 4.22
CA VAL A 44 -6.95 -8.03 4.19
C VAL A 44 -6.39 -7.76 2.80
N ILE A 45 -6.64 -6.57 2.27
CA ILE A 45 -6.02 -6.08 1.03
C ILE A 45 -4.92 -5.08 1.38
N HIS A 46 -3.71 -5.33 0.88
CA HIS A 46 -2.62 -4.35 0.89
C HIS A 46 -2.58 -3.60 -0.44
N LEU A 47 -2.66 -2.28 -0.38
CA LEU A 47 -2.39 -1.40 -1.52
C LEU A 47 -0.87 -1.18 -1.62
N ALA A 48 -0.22 -1.70 -2.66
CA ALA A 48 1.25 -1.76 -2.76
C ALA A 48 1.96 -0.41 -2.50
N THR A 49 3.17 -0.45 -1.93
CA THR A 49 4.01 0.75 -1.67
C THR A 49 4.23 1.59 -2.94
N GLY A 50 4.25 0.98 -4.12
CA GLY A 50 4.32 1.69 -5.40
C GLY A 50 3.21 2.74 -5.63
N LEU A 51 2.03 2.59 -4.99
CA LEU A 51 0.96 3.58 -5.06
C LEU A 51 1.32 4.88 -4.34
N VAL A 52 2.18 4.85 -3.31
CA VAL A 52 2.59 6.04 -2.55
C VAL A 52 3.92 6.64 -3.03
N VAL A 53 4.73 5.91 -3.81
CA VAL A 53 6.03 6.37 -4.34
C VAL A 53 6.10 6.48 -5.87
N GLY A 54 4.94 6.47 -6.55
CA GLY A 54 4.86 6.74 -7.99
C GLY A 54 5.15 8.22 -8.30
N TYR A 55 5.36 8.56 -9.58
CA TYR A 55 5.59 9.93 -10.03
C TYR A 55 4.50 10.37 -11.02
N PRO A 56 3.34 10.88 -10.55
CA PRO A 56 2.99 11.20 -9.16
C PRO A 56 2.48 9.97 -8.36
N PRO A 57 2.40 10.06 -7.02
CA PRO A 57 1.69 9.07 -6.22
C PRO A 57 0.24 8.92 -6.70
N CYS A 58 -0.35 7.76 -6.51
CA CYS A 58 -1.71 7.48 -6.96
C CYS A 58 -2.69 8.42 -6.26
N PRO A 59 -3.44 9.26 -7.00
CA PRO A 59 -4.38 10.20 -6.40
C PRO A 59 -5.67 9.53 -5.88
N TYR A 60 -5.87 8.24 -6.21
CA TYR A 60 -7.09 7.50 -5.92
C TYR A 60 -6.97 6.52 -4.75
N ILE A 61 -5.87 6.56 -3.98
CA ILE A 61 -5.67 5.65 -2.83
C ILE A 61 -6.89 5.68 -1.89
N LYS A 62 -7.35 6.88 -1.50
CA LYS A 62 -8.53 7.02 -0.65
C LYS A 62 -9.76 6.34 -1.24
N HIS A 63 -10.03 6.61 -2.51
CA HIS A 63 -11.21 6.08 -3.18
C HIS A 63 -11.16 4.55 -3.29
N PHE A 64 -9.99 3.98 -3.59
CA PHE A 64 -9.79 2.54 -3.63
C PHE A 64 -10.00 1.90 -2.25
N GLN A 65 -9.44 2.50 -1.18
CA GLN A 65 -9.66 2.02 0.18
C GLN A 65 -11.15 2.03 0.56
N ASP A 66 -11.83 3.14 0.30
CA ASP A 66 -13.22 3.32 0.67
C ASP A 66 -14.14 2.37 -0.13
N LEU A 67 -13.92 2.24 -1.44
CA LEU A 67 -14.66 1.29 -2.29
C LEU A 67 -14.50 -0.15 -1.78
N ILE A 68 -13.27 -0.58 -1.49
CA ILE A 68 -13.02 -1.95 -1.04
C ILE A 68 -13.66 -2.22 0.33
N ARG A 69 -13.58 -1.27 1.27
CA ARG A 69 -14.21 -1.38 2.59
C ARG A 69 -15.73 -1.42 2.48
N VAL A 70 -16.32 -0.50 1.72
CA VAL A 70 -17.79 -0.37 1.60
C VAL A 70 -18.39 -1.52 0.80
N LYS A 71 -17.84 -1.85 -0.37
CA LYS A 71 -18.41 -2.84 -1.28
C LYS A 71 -18.10 -4.28 -0.85
N TYR A 72 -16.90 -4.54 -0.32
CA TYR A 72 -16.44 -5.90 -0.03
C TYR A 72 -16.28 -6.21 1.44
N ASN A 73 -16.40 -5.22 2.34
CA ASN A 73 -16.22 -5.40 3.78
C ASN A 73 -14.86 -6.04 4.13
N LEU A 74 -13.81 -5.65 3.40
CA LEU A 74 -12.43 -6.09 3.65
C LEU A 74 -11.63 -5.01 4.37
N LYS A 75 -10.70 -5.43 5.21
CA LYS A 75 -9.68 -4.52 5.77
C LYS A 75 -8.74 -4.09 4.65
N VAL A 76 -8.30 -2.83 4.69
CA VAL A 76 -7.37 -2.29 3.68
C VAL A 76 -6.24 -1.55 4.37
N VAL A 77 -5.01 -1.94 4.04
CA VAL A 77 -3.75 -1.37 4.53
C VAL A 77 -3.03 -0.72 3.35
N VAL A 78 -2.45 0.46 3.56
CA VAL A 78 -1.60 1.10 2.54
C VAL A 78 -0.15 0.70 2.78
N GLY A 79 0.49 0.25 1.72
CA GLY A 79 1.86 -0.20 1.69
C GLY A 79 2.03 -1.71 1.74
N THR A 80 3.23 -2.15 1.38
CA THR A 80 3.72 -3.51 1.53
C THR A 80 5.11 -3.48 2.18
N HIS A 81 6.17 -3.34 1.40
CA HIS A 81 7.55 -3.23 1.90
C HIS A 81 7.89 -1.77 2.33
N PRO A 82 8.97 -1.56 3.09
CA PRO A 82 9.49 -0.23 3.40
C PRO A 82 9.73 0.63 2.15
N ILE A 83 9.50 1.94 2.23
CA ILE A 83 9.85 2.88 1.15
C ILE A 83 11.38 2.89 0.97
N PRO A 84 11.92 2.54 -0.21
CA PRO A 84 13.37 2.59 -0.42
C PRO A 84 13.93 4.01 -0.29
N GLN A 85 15.20 4.12 0.11
CA GLN A 85 15.83 5.41 0.39
C GLN A 85 15.79 6.36 -0.83
N LYS A 86 16.04 5.86 -2.05
CA LYS A 86 16.03 6.65 -3.29
C LYS A 86 14.67 7.30 -3.55
N TYR A 87 13.57 6.58 -3.32
CA TYR A 87 12.21 7.10 -3.49
C TYR A 87 11.89 8.15 -2.42
N PHE A 88 12.26 7.88 -1.16
CA PHE A 88 12.04 8.85 -0.10
C PHE A 88 12.78 10.17 -0.37
N ALA A 89 14.06 10.10 -0.78
CA ALA A 89 14.89 11.28 -1.01
C ALA A 89 14.36 12.17 -2.15
N ILE A 90 13.99 11.57 -3.29
CA ILE A 90 13.47 12.34 -4.43
C ILE A 90 12.10 12.93 -4.13
N HIS A 91 11.18 12.19 -3.48
CA HIS A 91 9.89 12.73 -3.08
C HIS A 91 9.99 13.83 -2.02
N SER A 92 10.98 13.75 -1.12
CA SER A 92 11.30 14.83 -0.18
C SER A 92 11.76 16.08 -0.92
N THR A 93 12.59 15.90 -1.96
CA THR A 93 13.05 17.02 -2.82
C THR A 93 11.90 17.63 -3.62
N LEU A 94 10.96 16.79 -4.07
CA LEU A 94 9.77 17.22 -4.81
C LEU A 94 8.66 17.80 -3.92
N GLY A 95 8.83 17.88 -2.60
CA GLY A 95 7.79 18.33 -1.67
C GLY A 95 6.57 17.41 -1.60
N THR A 96 6.66 16.18 -2.10
CA THR A 96 5.51 15.25 -2.18
C THR A 96 4.92 14.94 -0.79
N TRP A 97 5.77 14.86 0.22
CA TRP A 97 5.39 14.52 1.59
C TRP A 97 4.72 15.67 2.37
N GLU A 98 4.68 16.88 1.81
CA GLU A 98 4.04 18.04 2.45
C GLU A 98 2.51 17.93 2.46
N SER A 99 1.94 17.12 1.56
CA SER A 99 0.52 16.76 1.61
C SER A 99 0.22 15.94 2.85
N ARG A 100 -0.69 16.45 3.69
CA ARG A 100 -1.15 15.75 4.90
C ARG A 100 -1.64 14.33 4.61
N GLU A 101 -2.40 14.14 3.52
CA GLU A 101 -2.93 12.83 3.14
C GLU A 101 -1.81 11.85 2.78
N LEU A 102 -0.83 12.28 1.98
CA LEU A 102 0.31 11.44 1.61
C LEU A 102 1.21 11.15 2.82
N SER A 103 1.41 12.13 3.70
CA SER A 103 2.15 11.94 4.95
C SER A 103 1.49 10.88 5.84
N ASP A 104 0.17 10.77 5.85
CA ASP A 104 -0.54 9.72 6.59
C ASP A 104 -0.39 8.36 5.91
N TYR A 105 -0.44 8.30 4.57
CA TYR A 105 -0.32 7.06 3.81
C TYR A 105 1.06 6.41 3.87
N ILE A 106 2.13 7.18 4.03
CA ILE A 106 3.47 6.60 4.11
C ILE A 106 3.79 6.03 5.49
N LYS A 107 3.07 6.39 6.56
CA LYS A 107 3.40 5.95 7.93
C LYS A 107 3.65 4.45 8.06
N PRO A 108 2.83 3.54 7.46
CA PRO A 108 3.05 2.10 7.57
C PRO A 108 4.33 1.63 6.85
N THR A 109 4.87 2.40 5.92
CA THR A 109 6.05 2.01 5.10
C THR A 109 7.26 2.90 5.33
N LEU A 110 7.13 3.97 6.12
CA LEU A 110 8.20 4.87 6.49
C LEU A 110 9.00 4.26 7.66
N SER A 111 9.89 3.33 7.32
CA SER A 111 10.78 2.70 8.28
C SER A 111 12.06 3.50 8.53
N SER A 112 12.89 3.03 9.48
CA SER A 112 14.21 3.62 9.75
C SER A 112 15.05 3.72 8.47
N GLU A 113 15.93 4.73 8.39
CA GLU A 113 16.82 4.92 7.24
C GLU A 113 17.67 3.68 6.94
N LYS A 114 18.21 3.03 7.98
CA LYS A 114 18.94 1.77 7.84
C LYS A 114 18.12 0.73 7.09
N LEU A 115 16.83 0.60 7.43
CA LEU A 115 15.96 -0.36 6.76
C LEU A 115 15.63 0.11 5.34
N ARG A 116 15.35 1.39 5.12
CA ARG A 116 15.07 1.94 3.78
C ARG A 116 16.24 1.76 2.80
N LEU A 117 17.48 1.80 3.28
CA LEU A 117 18.69 1.52 2.50
C LEU A 117 18.82 0.04 2.07
N LEU A 118 18.24 -0.90 2.81
CA LEU A 118 18.26 -2.33 2.44
C LEU A 118 17.31 -2.66 1.28
N TYR A 119 16.37 -1.75 0.98
CA TYR A 119 15.34 -1.92 -0.05
C TYR A 119 15.63 -1.08 -1.32
N ASP A 120 16.79 -0.43 -1.38
CA ASP A 120 17.17 0.50 -2.45
C ASP A 120 17.58 -0.18 -3.76
#